data_AF-R7G5L9-F1
#
_entry.id   AF-R7G5L9-F1
#
_cell.length_a   1.000
_cell.length_b   1.000
_cell.length_c   1.000
_cell.angle_alpha   90.00
_cell.angle_beta   90.00
_cell.angle_gamma   90.00
#
_symmetry.space_group_name_H-M   'P 1'
#
loop_
_entity.id
_entity.type
_entity.pdbx_description
1 polymer ?
#
loop_
_entity_poly.entity_id
_entity_poly.type
_entity_poly.pdbx_seq_one_letter_code
_entity_poly.pdbx_strand_id
1 'polypeptide(L)'
;MNKAHRDRIAFMRICSGKFEKGMEVTLVQQNKKIKLSQPQQFMAQDREIVEEAYAGDVIGVFDPGIFSIGDTLCSKEKFEFKKIPTFAPEHFARVTQKDTMKRKQFMKGITQIAQEGAIQVFQEINIGMEEIIVGGVGVLQFDVLEQRLKSEYNVDIKLEILPYQCVRWIDDQSLDPNTLNLTQDSKRVRDLKGRNLIIFMNNWGIKWALDQNKNLSLSDVGTIE
;
A
#
# COMPACT_ATOMS: atom_id res chain seq x y z
N MET A 1 21.59 8.39 3.53
CA MET A 1 20.40 7.94 4.28
C MET A 1 20.89 7.37 5.62
N ASN A 2 20.50 7.99 6.74
CA ASN A 2 21.08 7.68 8.05
C ASN A 2 20.46 6.36 8.59
N LYS A 3 21.27 5.36 8.92
CA LYS A 3 20.80 3.99 9.26
C LYS A 3 20.08 3.89 10.61
N ALA A 4 20.26 4.86 11.51
CA ALA A 4 19.78 4.80 12.89
C ALA A 4 18.34 5.32 13.07
N HIS A 5 17.86 6.09 12.10
CA HIS A 5 16.60 6.80 12.20
C HIS A 5 15.79 6.48 10.94
N ARG A 6 14.82 5.57 11.10
CA ARG A 6 13.84 5.20 10.07
C ARG A 6 12.85 6.35 9.89
N ASP A 7 13.37 7.50 9.48
CA ASP A 7 12.60 8.73 9.41
C ASP A 7 11.77 8.69 8.13
N ARG A 8 10.58 8.11 8.26
CA ARG A 8 9.55 8.21 7.24
C ARG A 8 9.04 9.66 7.26
N ILE A 9 8.86 10.22 6.07
CA ILE A 9 8.30 11.55 5.89
C ILE A 9 6.98 11.38 5.16
N ALA A 10 5.89 11.82 5.78
CA ALA A 10 4.60 11.94 5.12
C ALA A 10 4.54 13.28 4.41
N PHE A 11 4.32 13.24 3.10
CA PHE A 11 4.09 14.44 2.31
C PHE A 11 2.62 14.82 2.39
N MET A 12 2.38 16.07 2.77
CA MET A 12 1.05 16.60 3.03
C MET A 12 0.83 17.83 2.19
N ARG A 13 -0.30 17.86 1.47
CA ARG A 13 -0.75 19.06 0.79
C ARG A 13 -1.66 19.87 1.71
N ILE A 14 -1.36 21.14 1.90
CA ILE A 14 -2.24 22.06 2.63
C ILE A 14 -3.36 22.49 1.69
N CYS A 15 -4.58 22.07 1.99
CA CYS A 15 -5.75 22.38 1.15
C CYS A 15 -6.42 23.71 1.52
N SER A 16 -6.31 24.15 2.77
CA SER A 16 -6.94 25.39 3.27
C SER A 16 -6.25 25.87 4.53
N GLY A 17 -6.36 27.18 4.80
CA GLY A 17 -5.85 27.79 6.03
C GLY A 17 -4.33 27.96 6.03
N LYS A 18 -3.77 28.00 7.24
CA LYS A 18 -2.35 28.20 7.51
C LYS A 18 -1.86 27.08 8.41
N PHE A 19 -0.75 26.47 8.03
CA PHE A 19 0.01 25.57 8.86
C PHE A 19 0.99 26.39 9.71
N GLU A 20 1.10 26.06 10.99
CA GLU A 20 2.09 26.64 11.90
C GLU A 20 2.83 25.53 12.64
N LYS A 21 4.16 25.68 12.74
CA LYS A 21 5.00 24.69 13.40
C LYS A 21 4.53 24.42 14.82
N GLY A 22 4.35 23.14 15.15
CA GLY A 22 3.91 22.70 16.46
C GLY A 22 2.41 22.82 16.69
N MET A 23 1.61 23.16 15.67
CA MET A 23 0.16 23.15 15.79
C MET A 23 -0.37 21.73 16.10
N GLU A 24 -1.47 21.69 16.86
CA GLU A 24 -2.22 20.46 17.09
C GLU A 24 -3.28 20.29 15.99
N VAL A 25 -3.31 19.11 15.38
CA VAL A 25 -4.30 18.73 14.38
C VAL A 25 -4.91 17.39 14.75
N THR A 26 -6.09 17.11 14.24
CA THR A 26 -6.77 15.83 14.39
C THR A 26 -6.61 15.03 13.11
N LEU A 27 -6.04 13.83 13.24
CA LEU A 27 -6.11 12.78 12.23
C LEU A 27 -7.52 12.19 12.24
N VAL A 28 -8.29 12.49 11.20
CA VAL A 28 -9.73 12.23 11.16
C VAL A 28 -10.04 10.74 11.18
N GLN A 29 -9.34 9.95 10.36
CA GLN A 29 -9.53 8.50 10.22
C GLN A 29 -9.34 7.73 11.54
N GLN A 30 -8.39 8.17 12.38
CA GLN A 30 -8.10 7.56 13.68
C GLN A 30 -8.72 8.32 14.85
N ASN A 31 -9.43 9.42 14.58
CA ASN A 31 -9.93 10.38 15.57
C ASN A 31 -8.87 10.77 16.62
N LYS A 32 -7.62 10.94 16.19
CA LYS A 32 -6.45 11.08 17.06
C LYS A 32 -5.86 12.49 16.94
N LYS A 33 -5.62 13.14 18.06
CA LYS A 33 -4.90 14.41 18.11
C LYS A 33 -3.40 14.19 18.02
N ILE A 34 -2.74 14.98 17.18
CA ILE A 34 -1.31 14.91 16.93
C ILE A 34 -0.71 16.31 16.83
N LYS A 35 0.53 16.44 17.28
CA LYS A 35 1.28 17.71 17.21
C LYS A 35 2.29 17.62 16.07
N LEU A 36 2.24 18.58 15.14
CA LEU A 36 3.14 18.63 13.98
C LEU A 36 4.41 19.43 14.32
N SER A 37 5.34 18.84 15.09
CA SER A 37 6.48 19.55 15.69
C SER A 37 7.71 19.75 14.79
N GLN A 38 7.88 18.92 13.75
CA GLN A 38 9.04 18.96 12.84
C GLN A 38 8.63 18.94 11.36
N PRO A 39 7.95 19.99 10.86
CA PRO A 39 7.69 20.15 9.44
C PRO A 39 8.99 20.50 8.70
N GLN A 40 9.26 19.80 7.61
CA GLN A 40 10.31 20.11 6.65
C GLN A 40 9.65 20.47 5.32
N GLN A 41 10.04 21.57 4.71
CA GLN A 41 9.71 21.83 3.29
C GLN A 41 10.94 21.56 2.46
N PHE A 42 10.68 21.00 1.28
CA PHE A 42 11.72 20.68 0.33
C PHE A 42 11.78 21.83 -0.66
N MET A 43 12.83 22.65 -0.54
CA MET A 43 13.14 23.68 -1.53
C MET A 43 14.49 23.34 -2.16
N ALA A 44 14.45 22.97 -3.46
CA ALA A 44 15.61 22.48 -4.20
C ALA A 44 16.28 21.25 -3.54
N GLN A 45 17.57 21.32 -3.21
CA GLN A 45 18.34 20.21 -2.62
C GLN A 45 18.35 20.24 -1.09
N ASP A 46 17.83 21.32 -0.48
CA ASP A 46 17.93 21.56 0.96
C ASP A 46 16.62 21.24 1.69
N ARG A 47 16.77 20.78 2.94
CA ARG A 47 15.67 20.55 3.87
C ARG A 47 15.62 21.73 4.82
N GLU A 48 14.67 22.63 4.61
CA GLU A 48 14.45 23.75 5.53
C GLU A 48 13.31 23.43 6.50
N ILE A 49 13.53 23.78 7.77
CA ILE A 49 12.47 23.70 8.78
C ILE A 49 11.53 24.86 8.52
N VAL A 50 10.26 24.54 8.30
CA VAL A 50 9.26 25.56 8.01
C VAL A 50 8.53 25.99 9.26
N GLU A 51 8.44 27.29 9.47
CA GLU A 51 7.66 27.87 10.56
C GLU A 51 6.19 28.00 10.19
N GLU A 52 5.90 28.37 8.94
CA GLU A 52 4.55 28.54 8.40
C GLU A 52 4.42 28.14 6.93
N ALA A 53 3.27 27.58 6.55
CA ALA A 53 2.94 27.24 5.17
C ALA A 53 1.45 27.46 4.89
N TYR A 54 1.09 27.67 3.62
CA TYR A 54 -0.24 28.10 3.22
C TYR A 54 -0.91 27.11 2.26
N ALA A 55 -2.19 27.35 1.97
CA ALA A 55 -2.94 26.54 1.01
C ALA A 55 -2.24 26.49 -0.36
N GLY A 56 -2.01 25.26 -0.85
CA GLY A 56 -1.24 24.98 -2.05
C GLY A 56 0.11 24.35 -1.78
N ASP A 57 0.73 24.65 -0.63
CA ASP A 57 2.06 24.15 -0.29
C ASP A 57 2.04 22.65 0.06
N VAL A 58 3.16 21.99 -0.25
CA VAL A 58 3.42 20.62 0.16
C VAL A 58 4.51 20.61 1.22
N ILE A 59 4.16 20.14 2.41
CA ILE A 59 5.08 20.01 3.54
C ILE A 59 5.36 18.54 3.81
N GLY A 60 6.57 18.23 4.23
CA GLY A 60 6.94 16.93 4.78
C GLY A 60 6.83 16.96 6.29
N VAL A 61 6.11 16.02 6.88
CA VAL A 61 6.06 15.83 8.34
C VAL A 61 6.66 14.49 8.70
N PHE A 62 7.33 14.42 9.84
CA PHE A 62 7.83 13.15 10.36
C PHE A 62 6.66 12.20 10.64
N ASP A 63 6.73 10.99 10.09
CA ASP A 63 5.74 9.93 10.29
C ASP A 63 6.31 8.84 11.21
N PRO A 64 5.81 8.71 12.45
CA PRO A 64 6.13 7.57 13.31
C PRO A 64 5.49 6.24 12.85
N GLY A 65 4.82 6.22 11.68
CA GLY A 65 4.10 5.08 11.13
C GLY A 65 2.59 5.14 11.40
N ILE A 66 2.05 6.33 11.64
CA ILE A 66 0.62 6.55 11.92
C ILE A 66 -0.14 7.06 10.70
N PHE A 67 0.55 7.67 9.73
CA PHE A 67 -0.07 8.23 8.54
C PHE A 67 -0.18 7.18 7.43
N SER A 68 -1.27 7.26 6.67
CA SER A 68 -1.55 6.50 5.46
C SER A 68 -1.88 7.43 4.30
N ILE A 69 -1.72 6.94 3.07
CA ILE A 69 -2.10 7.71 1.87
C ILE A 69 -3.61 8.02 1.91
N GLY A 70 -3.94 9.31 1.75
CA GLY A 70 -5.32 9.79 1.76
C GLY A 70 -5.85 10.21 3.12
N ASP A 71 -5.05 10.08 4.19
CA ASP A 71 -5.41 10.58 5.51
C ASP A 71 -5.70 12.09 5.49
N THR A 72 -6.69 12.51 6.27
CA THR A 72 -7.11 13.91 6.39
C THR A 72 -6.77 14.45 7.77
N LEU A 73 -6.07 15.58 7.82
CA LEU A 73 -5.76 16.31 9.05
C LEU A 73 -6.56 17.60 9.13
N CYS A 74 -7.25 17.82 10.24
CA CYS A 74 -8.05 19.02 10.48
C CYS A 74 -7.62 19.71 11.79
N SER A 75 -7.47 21.03 11.77
CA SER A 75 -7.20 21.83 12.99
C SER A 75 -8.48 22.25 13.72
N LYS A 76 -9.61 22.34 13.00
CA LYS A 76 -10.92 22.76 13.54
C LYS A 76 -11.99 21.72 13.24
N GLU A 77 -12.88 22.02 12.29
CA GLU A 77 -13.98 21.15 11.89
C GLU A 77 -13.45 19.89 11.21
N LYS A 78 -14.05 18.75 11.57
CA LYS A 78 -13.69 17.46 11.01
C LYS A 78 -14.45 17.26 9.70
N PHE A 79 -13.69 17.04 8.65
CA PHE A 79 -14.20 16.55 7.39
C PHE A 79 -13.20 15.52 6.83
N GLU A 80 -13.62 14.72 5.88
CA GLU A 80 -12.74 13.75 5.21
C GLU A 80 -12.65 14.09 3.73
N PHE A 81 -11.44 14.12 3.18
CA PHE A 81 -11.27 14.21 1.73
C PHE A 81 -11.75 12.91 1.07
N LYS A 82 -12.22 13.02 -0.18
CA LYS A 82 -12.51 11.83 -0.97
C LYS A 82 -11.24 10.96 -1.07
N LYS A 83 -11.39 9.66 -0.81
CA LYS A 83 -10.30 8.68 -0.84
C LYS A 83 -9.54 8.76 -2.16
N ILE A 84 -8.21 8.75 -2.09
CA ILE A 84 -7.33 8.66 -3.26
C ILE A 84 -7.48 7.24 -3.82
N PRO A 85 -7.76 7.09 -5.14
CA PRO A 85 -7.89 5.76 -5.72
C PRO A 85 -6.55 5.03 -5.65
N THR A 86 -6.58 3.79 -5.19
CA THR A 86 -5.46 2.87 -5.34
C THR A 86 -5.50 2.30 -6.75
N PHE A 87 -4.47 2.56 -7.54
CA PHE A 87 -4.36 1.99 -8.88
C PHE A 87 -4.16 0.47 -8.80
N ALA A 88 -4.80 -0.27 -9.71
CA ALA A 88 -4.57 -1.69 -9.83
C ALA A 88 -3.12 -1.92 -10.32
N PRO A 89 -2.36 -2.84 -9.69
CA PRO A 89 -1.05 -3.23 -10.18
C PRO A 89 -1.11 -3.81 -11.60
N GLU A 90 -0.09 -3.51 -12.40
CA GLU A 90 0.10 -4.06 -13.75
C GLU A 90 1.23 -5.08 -13.81
N HIS A 91 2.13 -5.05 -12.82
CA HIS A 91 3.24 -5.99 -12.69
C HIS A 91 3.11 -6.77 -11.39
N PHE A 92 3.47 -8.05 -11.44
CA PHE A 92 3.41 -8.94 -10.29
C PHE A 92 4.72 -9.70 -10.14
N ALA A 93 5.12 -9.94 -8.89
CA ALA A 93 6.28 -10.76 -8.58
C ALA A 93 5.99 -11.66 -7.39
N ARG A 94 6.51 -12.89 -7.41
CA ARG A 94 6.58 -13.75 -6.24
C ARG A 94 7.79 -13.33 -5.42
N VAL A 95 7.57 -13.15 -4.13
CA VAL A 95 8.62 -12.83 -3.17
C VAL A 95 8.69 -13.96 -2.16
N THR A 96 9.87 -14.57 -2.07
CA THR A 96 10.17 -15.60 -1.08
C THR A 96 11.37 -15.19 -0.24
N GLN A 97 11.31 -15.49 1.06
CA GLN A 97 12.45 -15.26 1.95
C GLN A 97 13.53 -16.32 1.71
N LYS A 98 14.81 -15.92 1.70
CA LYS A 98 15.93 -16.88 1.61
C LYS A 98 16.21 -17.58 2.93
N ASP A 99 15.98 -16.88 4.04
CA ASP A 99 16.23 -17.36 5.40
C ASP A 99 14.91 -17.52 6.16
N THR A 100 14.55 -18.76 6.49
CA THR A 100 13.30 -19.10 7.18
C THR A 100 13.26 -18.56 8.62
N MET A 101 14.42 -18.33 9.26
CA MET A 101 14.51 -17.81 10.62
C MET A 101 14.09 -16.34 10.71
N LYS A 102 14.11 -15.60 9.58
CA LYS A 102 13.77 -14.17 9.52
C LYS A 102 12.30 -13.88 9.19
N ARG A 103 11.43 -14.89 9.23
CA ARG A 103 9.99 -14.77 8.91
C ARG A 103 9.28 -13.61 9.60
N LYS A 104 9.52 -13.39 10.89
CA LYS A 104 8.90 -12.27 11.63
C LYS A 104 9.35 -10.90 11.11
N GLN A 105 10.63 -10.76 10.75
CA GLN A 105 11.18 -9.52 10.20
C GLN A 105 10.70 -9.30 8.78
N PHE A 106 10.64 -10.35 7.96
CA PHE A 106 10.09 -10.32 6.61
C PHE A 106 8.65 -9.82 6.61
N MET A 107 7.78 -10.45 7.42
CA MET A 107 6.37 -10.07 7.52
C MET A 107 6.19 -8.63 7.99
N LYS A 108 6.97 -8.19 8.99
CA LYS A 108 6.94 -6.80 9.47
C LYS A 108 7.36 -5.83 8.36
N GLY A 109 8.45 -6.12 7.64
CA GLY A 109 8.94 -5.25 6.57
C GLY A 109 7.98 -5.14 5.40
N ILE A 110 7.47 -6.28 4.91
CA ILE A 110 6.46 -6.31 3.84
C ILE A 110 5.21 -5.51 4.22
N THR A 111 4.68 -5.73 5.42
CA THR A 111 3.46 -5.06 5.87
C THR A 111 3.68 -3.55 5.97
N GLN A 112 4.82 -3.13 6.54
CA GLN A 112 5.15 -1.72 6.71
C GLN A 112 5.38 -1.00 5.37
N ILE A 113 6.05 -1.64 4.41
CA ILE A 113 6.28 -1.08 3.07
C ILE A 113 4.97 -1.04 2.27
N ALA A 114 4.09 -2.04 2.42
CA ALA A 114 2.79 -2.04 1.77
C ALA A 114 1.85 -0.93 2.31
N GLN A 115 1.90 -0.64 3.61
CA GLN A 115 1.16 0.47 4.22
C GLN A 115 1.59 1.84 3.68
N GLU A 116 2.84 1.97 3.22
CA GLU A 116 3.31 3.20 2.56
C GLU A 116 2.76 3.37 1.14
N GLY A 117 2.04 2.37 0.62
CA GLY A 117 1.49 2.38 -0.73
C GLY A 117 2.52 2.16 -1.84
N ALA A 118 3.75 1.79 -1.49
CA ALA A 118 4.81 1.51 -2.47
C ALA A 118 4.50 0.27 -3.33
N ILE A 119 3.88 -0.74 -2.72
CA ILE A 119 3.46 -1.99 -3.36
C ILE A 119 2.15 -2.49 -2.75
N GLN A 120 1.43 -3.31 -3.50
CA GLN A 120 0.34 -4.12 -2.97
C GLN A 120 0.83 -5.53 -2.67
N VAL A 121 0.29 -6.14 -1.61
CA VAL A 121 0.68 -7.48 -1.15
C VAL A 121 -0.52 -8.39 -1.20
N PHE A 122 -0.32 -9.54 -1.81
CA PHE A 122 -1.31 -10.58 -2.04
C PHE A 122 -0.79 -11.91 -1.50
N GLN A 123 -1.65 -12.64 -0.81
CA GLN A 123 -1.37 -13.95 -0.24
C GLN A 123 -2.19 -14.99 -1.00
N GLU A 124 -1.55 -16.00 -1.56
CA GLU A 124 -2.28 -17.07 -2.25
C GLU A 124 -3.10 -17.87 -1.22
N ILE A 125 -4.36 -18.14 -1.57
CA ILE A 125 -5.26 -18.88 -0.67
C ILE A 125 -4.70 -20.31 -0.50
N ASN A 126 -4.67 -20.80 0.73
CA ASN A 126 -4.18 -22.13 1.15
C ASN A 126 -2.66 -22.36 1.15
N ILE A 127 -1.83 -21.41 0.69
CA ILE A 127 -0.35 -21.55 0.67
C ILE A 127 0.31 -20.92 1.92
N GLY A 128 -0.42 -20.08 2.64
CA GLY A 128 0.10 -19.38 3.83
C GLY A 128 1.01 -18.20 3.45
N MET A 129 1.70 -17.62 4.45
CA MET A 129 2.48 -16.38 4.27
C MET A 129 3.99 -16.61 4.02
N GLU A 130 4.40 -17.82 3.66
CA GLU A 130 5.82 -18.11 3.39
C GLU A 130 6.26 -17.58 2.02
N GLU A 131 5.31 -17.55 1.10
CA GLU A 131 5.44 -16.95 -0.22
C GLU A 131 4.31 -15.95 -0.40
N ILE A 132 4.64 -14.76 -0.90
CA ILE A 132 3.67 -13.72 -1.20
C ILE A 132 3.82 -13.29 -2.64
N ILE A 133 2.72 -12.80 -3.20
CA ILE A 133 2.72 -12.11 -4.48
C ILE A 133 2.66 -10.63 -4.18
N VAL A 134 3.57 -9.84 -4.76
CA VAL A 134 3.53 -8.38 -4.69
C VAL A 134 3.12 -7.83 -6.03
N GLY A 135 2.30 -6.77 -6.01
CA GLY A 135 1.88 -6.02 -7.19
C GLY A 135 2.43 -4.60 -7.16
N GLY A 136 2.95 -4.14 -8.30
CA GLY A 136 3.35 -2.77 -8.53
C GLY A 136 2.75 -2.20 -9.81
N VAL A 137 2.66 -0.87 -9.88
CA VAL A 137 2.39 -0.15 -11.14
C VAL A 137 3.64 -0.12 -12.01
N GLY A 138 4.84 -0.17 -11.42
CA GLY A 138 6.10 -0.21 -12.15
C GLY A 138 7.09 -1.20 -11.57
N VAL A 139 7.90 -1.82 -12.43
CA VAL A 139 8.88 -2.86 -12.03
C VAL A 139 9.95 -2.35 -11.04
N LEU A 140 10.32 -1.07 -11.12
CA LEU A 140 11.29 -0.44 -10.20
C LEU A 140 10.85 -0.50 -8.73
N GLN A 141 9.54 -0.61 -8.46
CA GLN A 141 9.02 -0.76 -7.11
C GLN A 141 9.49 -2.06 -6.45
N PHE A 142 9.75 -3.11 -7.25
CA PHE A 142 10.28 -4.38 -6.78
C PHE A 142 11.75 -4.29 -6.36
N ASP A 143 12.56 -3.52 -7.10
CA ASP A 143 13.96 -3.28 -6.73
C ASP A 143 14.04 -2.46 -5.43
N VAL A 144 13.18 -1.44 -5.30
CA VAL A 144 13.06 -0.67 -4.06
C VAL A 144 12.63 -1.55 -2.89
N LEU A 145 11.68 -2.47 -3.11
CA LEU A 145 11.24 -3.43 -2.09
C LEU A 145 12.42 -4.30 -1.61
N GLU A 146 13.18 -4.90 -2.53
CA GLU A 146 14.33 -5.74 -2.19
C GLU A 146 15.37 -4.96 -1.40
N GLN A 147 15.75 -3.77 -1.88
CA GLN A 147 16.74 -2.93 -1.21
C GLN A 147 16.29 -2.54 0.20
N ARG A 148 15.02 -2.15 0.37
CA ARG A 148 14.50 -1.75 1.69
C ARG A 148 14.40 -2.91 2.67
N LEU A 149 13.93 -4.07 2.23
CA LEU A 149 13.92 -5.27 3.09
C LEU A 149 15.33 -5.63 3.56
N LYS A 150 16.31 -5.53 2.67
CA LYS A 150 17.71 -5.76 3.00
C LYS A 150 18.28 -4.70 3.94
N SER A 151 18.07 -3.41 3.64
CA SER A 151 18.69 -2.32 4.38
C SER A 151 18.03 -2.02 5.73
N GLU A 152 16.70 -2.09 5.79
CA GLU A 152 15.92 -1.70 6.99
C GLU A 152 15.60 -2.89 7.90
N TYR A 153 15.41 -4.08 7.32
CA TYR A 153 14.98 -5.28 8.05
C TYR A 153 16.03 -6.40 8.05
N ASN A 154 17.15 -6.24 7.34
CA ASN A 154 18.19 -7.26 7.19
C ASN A 154 17.64 -8.59 6.66
N VAL A 155 16.66 -8.53 5.75
CA VAL A 155 16.03 -9.69 5.12
C VAL A 155 16.44 -9.78 3.66
N ASP A 156 17.10 -10.87 3.29
CA ASP A 156 17.35 -11.19 1.88
C ASP A 156 16.18 -11.98 1.31
N ILE A 157 15.68 -11.52 0.18
CA ILE A 157 14.58 -12.14 -0.56
C ILE A 157 15.05 -12.71 -1.89
N LYS A 158 14.23 -13.57 -2.49
CA LYS A 158 14.27 -13.94 -3.90
C LYS A 158 13.00 -13.40 -4.54
N LEU A 159 13.18 -12.72 -5.67
CA LEU A 159 12.10 -12.13 -6.44
C LEU A 159 12.01 -12.83 -7.79
N GLU A 160 10.80 -13.24 -8.16
CA GLU A 160 10.49 -13.90 -9.43
C GLU A 160 9.33 -13.16 -10.10
N ILE A 161 9.58 -12.55 -11.26
CA ILE A 161 8.52 -11.86 -12.00
C ILE A 161 7.50 -12.88 -12.50
N LEU A 162 6.21 -12.57 -12.31
CA LEU A 162 5.10 -13.42 -12.69
C LEU A 162 4.43 -12.88 -13.97
N PRO A 163 3.84 -13.75 -14.81
CA PRO A 163 3.24 -13.35 -16.08
C PRO A 163 1.85 -12.70 -15.92
N TYR A 164 1.48 -12.29 -14.70
CA TYR A 164 0.20 -11.67 -14.43
C TYR A 164 0.17 -10.20 -14.84
N GLN A 165 -1.00 -9.73 -15.27
CA GLN A 165 -1.18 -8.37 -15.76
C GLN A 165 -2.36 -7.66 -15.11
N CYS A 166 -3.29 -8.40 -14.53
CA CYS A 166 -4.52 -7.84 -14.00
C CYS A 166 -4.84 -8.43 -12.64
N VAL A 167 -5.38 -7.61 -11.75
CA VAL A 167 -6.04 -8.06 -10.51
C VAL A 167 -7.45 -7.52 -10.46
N ARG A 168 -8.38 -8.31 -9.93
CA ARG A 168 -9.77 -7.90 -9.70
C ARG A 168 -10.22 -8.28 -8.29
N TRP A 169 -10.96 -7.37 -7.67
CA TRP A 169 -11.62 -7.63 -6.40
C TRP A 169 -12.90 -8.40 -6.66
N ILE A 170 -13.18 -9.42 -5.84
CA ILE A 170 -14.49 -10.05 -5.81
C ILE A 170 -15.41 -9.10 -5.03
N ASP A 171 -16.53 -8.66 -5.60
CA ASP A 171 -17.38 -7.71 -4.85
C ASP A 171 -18.08 -8.40 -3.68
N ASP A 172 -18.59 -9.62 -3.90
CA ASP A 172 -19.17 -10.45 -2.85
C ASP A 172 -18.08 -11.19 -2.07
N GLN A 173 -17.71 -10.64 -0.92
CA GLN A 173 -16.72 -11.24 -0.03
C GLN A 173 -17.22 -12.48 0.72
N SER A 174 -18.53 -12.76 0.70
CA SER A 174 -19.10 -14.00 1.27
C SER A 174 -18.91 -15.21 0.36
N LEU A 175 -18.64 -14.97 -0.92
CA LEU A 175 -18.38 -16.01 -1.90
C LEU A 175 -17.00 -16.66 -1.66
N ASP A 176 -16.99 -17.98 -1.48
CA ASP A 176 -15.74 -18.73 -1.31
C ASP A 176 -14.99 -18.83 -2.66
N PRO A 177 -13.80 -18.22 -2.78
CA PRO A 177 -13.04 -18.26 -4.03
C PRO A 177 -12.66 -19.68 -4.48
N ASN A 178 -12.58 -20.65 -3.55
CA ASN A 178 -12.25 -22.02 -3.89
C ASN A 178 -13.34 -22.72 -4.72
N THR A 179 -14.58 -22.23 -4.67
CA THR A 179 -15.70 -22.78 -5.44
C THR A 179 -15.75 -22.27 -6.88
N LEU A 180 -15.00 -21.21 -7.19
CA LEU A 180 -15.00 -20.59 -8.51
C LEU A 180 -14.30 -21.49 -9.54
N ASN A 181 -14.92 -21.66 -10.70
CA ASN A 181 -14.28 -22.25 -11.85
C ASN A 181 -13.40 -21.21 -12.53
N LEU A 182 -12.07 -21.33 -12.39
CA LEU A 182 -11.07 -20.39 -12.92
C LEU A 182 -10.08 -21.12 -13.83
N THR A 183 -9.47 -20.41 -14.77
CA THR A 183 -8.37 -20.96 -15.58
C THR A 183 -7.17 -21.30 -14.70
N GLN A 184 -6.34 -22.24 -15.13
CA GLN A 184 -5.12 -22.62 -14.39
C GLN A 184 -4.14 -21.44 -14.22
N ASP A 185 -4.17 -20.49 -15.15
CA ASP A 185 -3.36 -19.28 -15.15
C ASP A 185 -3.93 -18.15 -14.27
N SER A 186 -5.01 -18.42 -13.53
CA SER A 186 -5.60 -17.47 -12.58
C SER A 186 -5.23 -17.84 -11.15
N LYS A 187 -4.92 -16.84 -10.32
CA LYS A 187 -4.56 -17.04 -8.92
C LYS A 187 -5.59 -16.44 -7.99
N ARG A 188 -6.03 -17.23 -7.02
CA ARG A 188 -6.91 -16.80 -5.93
C ARG A 188 -6.04 -16.26 -4.81
N VAL A 189 -6.24 -15.00 -4.44
CA VAL A 189 -5.41 -14.34 -3.43
C VAL A 189 -6.24 -13.55 -2.44
N ARG A 190 -5.63 -13.20 -1.31
CA ARG A 190 -6.15 -12.22 -0.36
C ARG A 190 -5.18 -11.06 -0.18
N ASP A 191 -5.70 -9.85 -0.04
CA ASP A 191 -4.85 -8.72 0.34
C ASP A 191 -4.60 -8.69 1.86
N LEU A 192 -3.79 -7.73 2.33
CA LEU A 192 -3.51 -7.55 3.76
C LEU A 192 -4.75 -7.17 4.59
N LYS A 193 -5.85 -6.75 3.96
CA LYS A 193 -7.14 -6.46 4.62
C LYS A 193 -8.05 -7.70 4.66
N GLY A 194 -7.60 -8.83 4.13
CA GLY A 194 -8.36 -10.08 4.09
C GLY A 194 -9.40 -10.14 2.98
N ARG A 195 -9.42 -9.17 2.05
CA ARG A 195 -10.36 -9.18 0.91
C ARG A 195 -9.90 -10.23 -0.10
N ASN A 196 -10.84 -10.99 -0.65
CA ASN A 196 -10.59 -11.94 -1.71
C ASN A 196 -10.47 -11.23 -3.06
N LEU A 197 -9.43 -11.58 -3.81
CA LEU A 197 -9.14 -11.10 -5.15
C LEU A 197 -8.74 -12.26 -6.06
N ILE A 198 -8.77 -11.99 -7.35
CA ILE A 198 -8.25 -12.89 -8.38
C ILE A 198 -7.24 -12.13 -9.23
N ILE A 199 -6.06 -12.73 -9.38
CA ILE A 199 -5.01 -12.25 -10.29
C ILE A 199 -5.11 -13.05 -11.59
N PHE A 200 -5.05 -12.36 -12.72
CA PHE A 200 -5.19 -12.91 -14.06
C PHE A 200 -3.96 -12.60 -14.91
N MET A 201 -3.63 -13.54 -15.80
CA MET A 201 -2.60 -13.36 -16.83
C MET A 201 -3.00 -12.30 -17.86
N ASN A 202 -4.29 -12.22 -18.21
CA ASN A 202 -4.80 -11.32 -19.25
C ASN A 202 -6.31 -11.04 -19.07
N ASN A 203 -6.82 -10.11 -19.87
CA ASN A 203 -8.24 -9.74 -19.88
C ASN A 203 -9.18 -10.87 -20.33
N TRP A 204 -8.69 -11.84 -21.11
CA TRP A 204 -9.51 -12.97 -21.54
C TRP A 204 -9.86 -13.88 -20.35
N GLY A 205 -8.91 -14.11 -19.44
CA GLY A 205 -9.16 -14.87 -18.20
C GLY A 205 -10.24 -14.25 -17.32
N ILE A 206 -10.33 -12.92 -17.29
CA ILE A 206 -11.38 -12.19 -16.57
C ILE A 206 -12.76 -12.51 -17.18
N LYS A 207 -12.90 -12.37 -18.50
CA LYS A 207 -14.17 -12.64 -19.20
C LYS A 207 -14.61 -14.08 -19.01
N TRP A 208 -13.67 -15.01 -19.18
CA TRP A 208 -13.94 -16.44 -18.99
C TRP A 208 -14.42 -16.73 -17.56
N ALA A 209 -13.79 -16.14 -16.55
CA ALA A 209 -14.22 -16.31 -15.16
C ALA A 209 -15.63 -15.78 -14.92
N LEU A 210 -16.00 -14.62 -15.50
CA LEU A 210 -17.36 -14.08 -15.40
C LEU A 210 -18.38 -14.98 -16.12
N ASP A 211 -18.04 -15.52 -17.29
CA ASP A 211 -18.94 -16.38 -18.07
C ASP A 211 -19.20 -17.73 -17.38
N GLN A 212 -18.18 -18.30 -16.72
CA GLN A 212 -18.30 -19.60 -16.04
C GLN A 212 -18.93 -19.51 -14.65
N ASN A 213 -18.95 -18.33 -14.02
CA ASN A 213 -19.42 -18.16 -12.65
C ASN A 213 -20.51 -17.08 -12.58
N LYS A 214 -21.78 -17.49 -12.67
CA LYS A 214 -22.93 -16.55 -12.73
C LYS A 214 -23.07 -15.62 -11.52
N ASN A 215 -22.54 -16.01 -10.36
CA ASN A 215 -22.60 -15.23 -9.12
C ASN A 215 -21.31 -14.41 -8.88
N LEU A 216 -20.37 -14.42 -9.82
CA LEU A 216 -19.12 -13.69 -9.69
C LEU A 216 -19.26 -12.30 -10.29
N SER A 217 -19.09 -11.28 -9.45
CA SER A 217 -18.88 -9.90 -9.88
C SER A 217 -17.48 -9.45 -9.49
N LEU A 218 -16.83 -8.74 -10.41
CA LEU A 218 -15.43 -8.34 -10.31
C LEU A 218 -15.30 -6.83 -10.52
N SER A 219 -14.56 -6.17 -9.63
CA SER A 219 -14.23 -4.74 -9.74
C SER A 219 -12.75 -4.49 -10.02
N ASP A 220 -12.48 -3.47 -10.82
CA ASP A 220 -11.14 -2.99 -11.21
C ASP A 220 -10.48 -2.15 -10.11
N VAL A 221 -11.29 -1.61 -9.19
CA VAL A 221 -10.86 -0.85 -8.03
C VAL A 221 -11.43 -1.55 -6.80
N GLY A 222 -10.60 -1.76 -5.77
CA GLY A 222 -11.12 -2.25 -4.50
C GLY A 222 -12.04 -1.20 -3.89
N THR A 223 -13.35 -1.35 -4.04
CA THR A 223 -14.34 -0.51 -3.39
C THR A 223 -14.13 -0.62 -1.89
N ILE A 224 -13.73 0.49 -1.27
CA ILE A 224 -13.58 0.60 0.18
C ILE A 224 -14.91 1.15 0.67
N GLU A 225 -15.87 0.27 0.94
CA GLU A 225 -16.86 0.58 1.97
C GLU A 225 -16.12 0.75 3.30
#